data_AF-A0A4Q4UCY6-F1
#
_entry.id   AF-A0A4Q4UCY6-F1
#
_cell.length_a   1.000
_cell.length_b   1.000
_cell.length_c   1.000
_cell.angle_alpha   90.00
_cell.angle_beta   90.00
_cell.angle_gamma   90.00
#
_symmetry.space_group_name_H-M   'P 1'
#
loop_
_entity.id
_entity.type
_entity.pdbx_description
1 polymer ?
#
loop_
_entity_poly.entity_id
_entity_poly.type
_entity_poly.pdbx_seq_one_letter_code
_entity_poly.pdbx_strand_id
1 'polypeptide(L)'
;MLIPRYRHEWEMENYTRGGRVRRGVTIPFILQAENQLTDHDWEVLKLTADILKYYEDAVMTFEGDGIRRLRKRGWIGSYGNIWDVIPSLEFLLDRLESFKARVEDLPDSRYMAANLNLAWLKLNEYYTKLEETPIYVTALALHPAYRWQWFERNWADHPEWIQHARDQVEDVWLEGYANMEVLSRAEQARPAKRAKRYYNELQQHLEQSRYGPNPMESDDSVSIEARDALGEYKAWCVDFEPGDREVQDPIAYWIHKSVKYPRLSRMALDFLTIQPMSAEYVALVAQGWSDQ
;
A
#
# COMPACT_ATOMS: atom_id res chain seq x y z
N MET A 1 -12.97 -18.85 26.45
CA MET A 1 -13.74 -19.89 27.17
C MET A 1 -13.32 -20.14 28.63
N LEU A 2 -12.36 -19.40 29.23
CA LEU A 2 -11.90 -19.66 30.61
C LEU A 2 -12.77 -19.02 31.72
N ILE A 3 -13.27 -17.80 31.51
CA ILE A 3 -13.97 -17.05 32.58
C ILE A 3 -15.32 -17.68 33.00
N PRO A 4 -16.20 -18.15 32.08
CA PRO A 4 -17.46 -18.79 32.47
C PRO A 4 -17.26 -20.09 33.25
N ARG A 5 -16.22 -20.86 32.90
CA ARG A 5 -15.87 -22.09 33.60
C ARG A 5 -15.34 -21.79 35.01
N TYR A 6 -14.42 -20.83 35.14
CA TYR A 6 -13.93 -20.37 36.43
C TYR A 6 -15.04 -19.79 37.32
N ARG A 7 -15.96 -19.02 36.72
CA ARG A 7 -17.16 -18.51 37.40
C ARG A 7 -17.97 -19.65 37.99
N HIS A 8 -18.29 -20.67 37.19
CA HIS A 8 -19.08 -21.82 37.62
C HIS A 8 -18.40 -22.60 38.75
N GLU A 9 -17.10 -22.90 38.61
CA GLU A 9 -16.31 -23.60 39.62
C GLU A 9 -16.29 -22.81 40.95
N TRP A 10 -16.03 -21.51 40.89
CA TRP A 10 -16.02 -20.64 42.07
C TRP A 10 -17.40 -20.51 42.73
N GLU A 11 -18.47 -20.38 41.94
CA GLU A 11 -19.84 -20.29 42.44
C GLU A 11 -20.26 -21.57 43.17
N MET A 12 -19.93 -22.75 42.63
CA MET A 12 -20.22 -24.05 43.25
C MET A 12 -19.59 -24.21 44.64
N GLU A 13 -18.39 -23.67 44.83
CA GLU A 13 -17.66 -23.76 46.10
C GLU A 13 -18.13 -22.73 47.14
N ASN A 14 -18.56 -21.55 46.68
CA ASN A 14 -18.72 -20.36 47.52
C ASN A 14 -20.16 -19.88 47.69
N TYR A 15 -21.13 -20.43 46.97
CA TYR A 15 -22.55 -20.15 47.20
C TYR A 15 -23.17 -21.07 48.26
N THR A 16 -24.15 -20.52 48.97
CA THR A 16 -25.04 -21.27 49.86
C THR A 16 -26.18 -21.91 49.07
N ARG A 17 -26.85 -22.92 49.63
CA ARG A 17 -28.03 -23.56 48.99
C ARG A 17 -29.18 -22.58 48.66
N GLY A 18 -29.18 -21.39 49.25
CA GLY A 18 -30.14 -20.31 48.97
C GLY A 18 -29.67 -19.25 47.97
N GLY A 19 -28.59 -19.50 47.23
CA GLY A 19 -28.14 -18.59 46.16
C GLY A 19 -27.40 -17.34 46.65
N ARG A 20 -26.91 -17.31 47.89
CA ARG A 20 -26.08 -16.21 48.41
C ARG A 20 -24.63 -16.63 48.60
N VAL A 21 -23.70 -15.75 48.28
CA VAL A 21 -22.26 -15.93 48.58
C VAL A 21 -22.07 -16.11 50.08
N ARG A 22 -21.23 -17.07 50.48
CA ARG A 22 -20.89 -17.34 51.89
C ARG A 22 -20.30 -16.10 52.56
N ARG A 23 -20.66 -15.88 53.83
CA ARG A 23 -20.17 -14.73 54.62
C ARG A 23 -18.64 -14.75 54.70
N GLY A 24 -18.01 -13.61 54.43
CA GLY A 24 -16.55 -13.44 54.49
C GLY A 24 -15.80 -13.81 53.21
N VAL A 25 -16.49 -14.32 52.18
CA VAL A 25 -15.88 -14.63 50.89
C VAL A 25 -15.99 -13.42 49.96
N THR A 26 -14.86 -12.97 49.40
CA THR A 26 -14.79 -11.91 48.40
C THR A 26 -14.87 -12.49 46.98
N ILE A 27 -15.60 -11.80 46.11
CA ILE A 27 -15.68 -12.18 44.69
C ILE A 27 -14.32 -11.92 44.05
N PRO A 28 -13.71 -12.92 43.37
CA PRO A 28 -12.46 -12.76 42.65
C PRO A 28 -12.51 -11.58 41.69
N PHE A 29 -11.40 -10.85 41.58
CA PHE A 29 -11.29 -9.65 40.77
C PHE A 29 -11.84 -9.83 39.34
N ILE A 30 -11.50 -10.95 38.68
CA ILE A 30 -11.91 -11.28 37.30
C ILE A 30 -13.43 -11.56 37.15
N LEU A 31 -14.14 -11.81 38.25
CA LEU A 31 -15.58 -12.10 38.27
C LEU A 31 -16.43 -10.88 38.65
N GLN A 32 -15.81 -9.79 39.10
CA GLN A 32 -16.47 -8.53 39.40
C GLN A 32 -16.92 -7.87 38.11
N ALA A 33 -18.19 -7.44 38.05
CA ALA A 33 -18.80 -6.91 36.82
C ALA A 33 -18.06 -5.69 36.25
N GLU A 34 -17.55 -4.82 37.11
CA GLU A 34 -16.74 -3.66 36.79
C GLU A 34 -15.38 -3.98 36.14
N ASN A 35 -14.90 -5.22 36.27
CA ASN A 35 -13.65 -5.69 35.66
C ASN A 35 -13.89 -6.59 34.43
N GLN A 36 -15.13 -6.67 33.94
CA GLN A 36 -15.47 -7.40 32.73
C GLN A 36 -15.68 -6.44 31.58
N LEU A 37 -15.21 -6.83 30.40
CA LEU A 37 -15.50 -6.11 29.16
C LEU A 37 -17.01 -6.15 28.92
N THR A 38 -17.58 -4.96 28.77
CA THR A 38 -18.97 -4.77 28.37
C THR A 38 -19.16 -5.10 26.90
N ASP A 39 -20.40 -5.22 26.45
CA ASP A 39 -20.70 -5.41 25.02
C ASP A 39 -20.12 -4.28 24.16
N HIS A 40 -20.16 -3.05 24.67
CA HIS A 40 -19.54 -1.87 24.07
C HIS A 40 -18.02 -2.03 23.93
N ASP A 41 -17.33 -2.49 24.98
CA ASP A 41 -15.87 -2.71 24.92
C ASP A 41 -15.50 -3.74 23.86
N TRP A 42 -16.31 -4.80 23.71
CA TRP A 42 -16.13 -5.80 22.66
C TRP A 42 -16.37 -5.24 21.25
N GLU A 43 -17.33 -4.32 21.09
CA GLU A 43 -17.54 -3.61 19.82
C GLU A 43 -16.34 -2.73 19.46
N VAL A 44 -15.81 -1.97 20.42
CA VAL A 44 -14.58 -1.18 20.24
C VAL A 44 -13.41 -2.08 19.85
N LEU A 45 -13.19 -3.20 20.54
CA LEU A 45 -12.11 -4.13 20.23
C LEU A 45 -12.24 -4.75 18.83
N LYS A 46 -13.46 -5.11 18.41
CA LYS A 46 -13.71 -5.61 17.04
C LYS A 46 -13.36 -4.54 16.01
N LEU A 47 -13.80 -3.30 16.24
CA LEU A 47 -13.52 -2.19 15.36
C LEU A 47 -12.02 -1.91 15.25
N THR A 48 -11.30 -1.93 16.37
CA THR A 48 -9.83 -1.82 16.39
C THR A 48 -9.17 -2.96 15.60
N ALA A 49 -9.61 -4.21 15.78
CA ALA A 49 -9.08 -5.35 15.05
C ALA A 49 -9.32 -5.22 13.53
N ASP A 50 -10.52 -4.77 13.13
CA ASP A 50 -10.86 -4.53 11.73
C ASP A 50 -9.96 -3.44 11.10
N ILE A 51 -9.69 -2.35 11.83
CA ILE A 51 -8.77 -1.29 11.36
C ILE A 51 -7.36 -1.85 11.20
N LEU A 52 -6.85 -2.57 12.21
CA LEU A 52 -5.49 -3.12 12.20
C LEU A 52 -5.27 -4.12 11.07
N LYS A 53 -6.32 -4.83 10.64
CA LYS A 53 -6.23 -5.73 9.49
C LYS A 53 -5.84 -5.02 8.19
N TYR A 54 -6.31 -3.79 7.97
CA TYR A 54 -5.90 -3.02 6.79
C TYR A 54 -4.42 -2.61 6.85
N TYR A 55 -3.93 -2.27 8.04
CA TYR A 55 -2.51 -2.02 8.25
C TYR A 55 -1.66 -3.28 8.07
N GLU A 56 -2.13 -4.43 8.55
CA GLU A 56 -1.48 -5.73 8.30
C GLU A 56 -1.39 -6.00 6.80
N ASP A 57 -2.49 -5.82 6.06
CA ASP A 57 -2.53 -5.98 4.60
C ASP A 57 -1.55 -5.03 3.89
N ALA A 58 -1.44 -3.76 4.33
CA ALA A 58 -0.51 -2.79 3.77
C ALA A 58 0.96 -3.14 4.07
N VAL A 59 1.27 -3.48 5.32
CA VAL A 59 2.61 -3.91 5.72
C VAL A 59 3.03 -5.15 4.94
N MET A 60 2.17 -6.16 4.83
CA MET A 60 2.42 -7.35 4.02
C MET A 60 2.62 -7.02 2.53
N THR A 61 1.97 -5.97 2.03
CA THR A 61 2.14 -5.50 0.65
C THR A 61 3.51 -4.86 0.45
N PHE A 62 4.04 -4.16 1.45
CA PHE A 62 5.33 -3.49 1.40
C PHE A 62 6.52 -4.39 1.78
N GLU A 63 6.29 -5.42 2.58
CA GLU A 63 7.30 -6.40 2.99
C GLU A 63 7.52 -7.41 1.85
N GLY A 64 8.47 -7.10 0.95
CA GLY A 64 8.88 -8.03 -0.09
C GLY A 64 10.01 -7.51 -0.98
N ASP A 65 10.41 -8.37 -1.90
CA ASP A 65 11.63 -8.25 -2.70
C ASP A 65 11.37 -7.68 -4.10
N GLY A 66 10.13 -7.29 -4.38
CA GLY A 66 9.66 -6.96 -5.73
C GLY A 66 9.65 -8.17 -6.67
N ILE A 67 9.96 -9.38 -6.20
CA ILE A 67 10.08 -10.57 -7.05
C ILE A 67 8.71 -11.23 -7.18
N ARG A 68 8.28 -11.38 -8.44
CA ARG A 68 7.07 -12.11 -8.79
C ARG A 68 7.27 -13.60 -8.55
N ARG A 69 6.49 -14.18 -7.64
CA ARG A 69 6.55 -15.61 -7.29
C ARG A 69 5.14 -16.21 -7.23
N LEU A 70 5.04 -17.52 -7.42
CA LEU A 70 3.82 -18.25 -7.06
C LEU A 70 3.73 -18.31 -5.54
N ARG A 71 2.64 -17.79 -4.99
CA ARG A 71 2.41 -17.64 -3.56
C ARG A 71 1.25 -18.54 -3.13
N LYS A 72 0.93 -18.53 -1.82
CA LYS A 72 -0.17 -19.34 -1.26
C LYS A 72 -1.45 -19.15 -2.07
N ARG A 73 -2.23 -20.23 -2.23
CA ARG A 73 -3.49 -20.27 -3.01
C ARG A 73 -3.31 -20.03 -4.52
N GLY A 74 -2.08 -20.11 -5.03
CA GLY A 74 -1.79 -20.11 -6.45
C GLY A 74 -1.68 -18.72 -7.09
N TRP A 75 -1.69 -17.65 -6.28
CA TRP A 75 -1.51 -16.28 -6.78
C TRP A 75 -0.09 -16.03 -7.29
N ILE A 76 0.06 -15.27 -8.37
CA ILE A 76 1.39 -14.83 -8.85
C ILE A 76 1.44 -13.31 -8.76
N GLY A 77 2.29 -12.80 -7.88
CA GLY A 77 2.61 -11.38 -7.84
C GLY A 77 3.83 -11.11 -6.97
N SER A 78 4.19 -9.84 -6.91
CA SER A 78 5.29 -9.31 -6.11
C SER A 78 4.74 -8.50 -4.94
N TYR A 79 5.45 -8.56 -3.82
CA TYR A 79 5.30 -7.64 -2.69
C TYR A 79 6.56 -6.79 -2.59
N GLY A 80 6.50 -5.67 -1.90
CA GLY A 80 7.60 -4.72 -1.79
C GLY A 80 7.86 -3.96 -3.08
N ASN A 81 6.80 -3.61 -3.82
CA ASN A 81 6.95 -2.72 -4.95
C ASN A 81 6.81 -1.27 -4.50
N ILE A 82 7.79 -0.43 -4.84
CA ILE A 82 7.80 0.98 -4.46
C ILE A 82 6.60 1.78 -4.99
N TRP A 83 6.08 1.41 -6.15
CA TRP A 83 4.93 2.07 -6.78
C TRP A 83 3.60 1.73 -6.10
N ASP A 84 3.53 0.71 -5.25
CA ASP A 84 2.31 0.39 -4.49
C ASP A 84 2.20 1.25 -3.20
N VAL A 85 3.24 2.00 -2.81
CA VAL A 85 3.26 2.77 -1.55
C VAL A 85 2.24 3.90 -1.53
N ILE A 86 2.31 4.84 -2.47
CA ILE A 86 1.40 6.00 -2.50
C ILE A 86 -0.07 5.53 -2.55
N PRO A 87 -0.48 4.65 -3.50
CA PRO A 87 -1.87 4.23 -3.57
C PRO A 87 -2.33 3.44 -2.34
N SER A 88 -1.42 2.74 -1.65
CA SER A 88 -1.75 2.04 -0.40
C SER A 88 -1.96 3.01 0.77
N LEU A 89 -1.19 4.11 0.85
CA LEU A 89 -1.42 5.11 1.89
C LEU A 89 -2.73 5.88 1.65
N GLU A 90 -3.04 6.24 0.40
CA GLU A 90 -4.35 6.81 0.02
C GLU A 90 -5.49 5.91 0.49
N PHE A 91 -5.40 4.61 0.16
CA PHE A 91 -6.39 3.63 0.59
C PHE A 91 -6.55 3.59 2.12
N LEU A 92 -5.46 3.62 2.87
CA LEU A 92 -5.52 3.59 4.34
C LEU A 92 -6.14 4.88 4.90
N LEU A 93 -5.85 6.05 4.34
CA LEU A 93 -6.45 7.33 4.71
C LEU A 93 -7.97 7.29 4.47
N ASP A 94 -8.41 6.87 3.30
CA ASP A 94 -9.82 6.68 2.95
C ASP A 94 -10.54 5.74 3.93
N ARG A 95 -9.89 4.66 4.33
CA ARG A 95 -10.46 3.71 5.32
C ARG A 95 -10.60 4.35 6.68
N LEU A 96 -9.60 5.09 7.15
CA LEU A 96 -9.69 5.81 8.43
C LEU A 96 -10.81 6.84 8.42
N GLU A 97 -11.00 7.57 7.32
CA GLU A 97 -12.12 8.52 7.16
C GLU A 97 -13.48 7.82 7.19
N SER A 98 -13.60 6.70 6.48
CA SER A 98 -14.80 5.85 6.53
C SER A 98 -15.10 5.35 7.95
N PHE A 99 -14.07 4.98 8.71
CA PHE A 99 -14.23 4.58 10.11
C PHE A 99 -14.59 5.76 11.02
N LYS A 100 -14.02 6.95 10.81
CA LYS A 100 -14.37 8.17 11.56
C LYS A 100 -15.85 8.48 11.41
N ALA A 101 -16.37 8.48 10.19
CA ALA A 101 -17.79 8.70 9.92
C ALA A 101 -18.69 7.68 10.65
N ARG A 102 -18.30 6.40 10.68
CA ARG A 102 -19.07 5.34 11.37
C ARG A 102 -19.08 5.49 12.90
N VAL A 103 -18.01 6.05 13.47
CA VAL A 103 -17.84 6.15 14.94
C VAL A 103 -18.59 7.34 15.52
N GLU A 104 -18.89 8.37 14.73
CA GLU A 104 -19.71 9.51 15.16
C GLU A 104 -21.12 9.09 15.60
N ASP A 105 -21.65 8.00 15.04
CA ASP A 105 -22.99 7.48 15.34
C ASP A 105 -23.04 6.56 16.58
N LEU A 106 -21.89 6.19 17.15
CA LEU A 106 -21.82 5.24 18.28
C LEU A 106 -21.94 5.95 19.64
N PRO A 107 -22.66 5.38 20.62
CA PRO A 107 -22.70 5.91 21.98
C PRO A 107 -21.32 5.80 22.66
N ASP A 108 -20.96 6.81 23.45
CA ASP A 108 -19.67 6.88 24.19
C ASP A 108 -18.41 6.63 23.33
N SER A 109 -18.42 7.11 22.10
CA SER A 109 -17.37 6.88 21.11
C SER A 109 -16.19 7.85 21.17
N ARG A 110 -16.20 8.80 22.13
CA ARG A 110 -15.22 9.91 22.21
C ARG A 110 -13.76 9.46 22.13
N TYR A 111 -13.45 8.34 22.81
CA TYR A 111 -12.09 7.79 22.84
C TYR A 111 -11.72 7.16 21.49
N MET A 112 -12.66 6.48 20.85
CA MET A 112 -12.44 5.85 19.55
C MET A 112 -12.30 6.90 18.45
N ALA A 113 -13.13 7.94 18.46
CA ALA A 113 -13.03 9.07 17.55
C ALA A 113 -11.67 9.79 17.71
N ALA A 114 -11.23 10.02 18.95
CA ALA A 114 -9.91 10.59 19.22
C ALA A 114 -8.78 9.69 18.71
N ASN A 115 -8.83 8.39 18.95
CA ASN A 115 -7.82 7.43 18.49
C ASN A 115 -7.75 7.33 16.96
N LEU A 116 -8.90 7.34 16.27
CA LEU A 116 -8.96 7.37 14.81
C LEU A 116 -8.38 8.65 14.23
N ASN A 117 -8.66 9.80 14.87
CA ASN A 117 -8.03 11.06 14.49
C ASN A 117 -6.51 11.01 14.66
N LEU A 118 -6.00 10.44 15.76
CA LEU A 118 -4.57 10.26 15.96
C LEU A 118 -3.95 9.31 14.92
N ALA A 119 -4.63 8.22 14.59
CA ALA A 119 -4.19 7.30 13.54
C ALA A 119 -4.12 7.98 12.17
N TRP A 120 -5.15 8.77 11.81
CA TRP A 120 -5.19 9.54 10.57
C TRP A 120 -4.07 10.59 10.54
N LEU A 121 -3.90 11.36 11.62
CA LEU A 121 -2.84 12.37 11.72
C LEU A 121 -1.45 11.73 11.55
N LYS A 122 -1.25 10.56 12.16
CA LYS A 122 0.02 9.85 12.06
C LYS A 122 0.27 9.32 10.66
N LEU A 123 -0.75 8.79 10.00
CA LEU A 123 -0.65 8.30 8.63
C LEU A 123 -0.38 9.45 7.65
N ASN A 124 -1.09 10.58 7.81
CA ASN A 124 -0.89 11.79 7.03
C ASN A 124 0.53 12.36 7.22
N GLU A 125 1.09 12.32 8.43
CA GLU A 125 2.49 12.69 8.66
C GLU A 125 3.47 11.87 7.80
N TYR A 126 3.24 10.56 7.66
CA TYR A 126 4.07 9.72 6.78
C TYR A 126 3.80 9.98 5.30
N TYR A 127 2.55 10.24 4.94
CA TYR A 127 2.16 10.56 3.57
C TYR A 127 2.87 11.84 3.09
N THR A 128 2.81 12.92 3.87
CA THR A 128 3.48 14.19 3.54
C THR A 128 5.01 14.02 3.43
N LYS A 129 5.61 13.12 4.21
CA LYS A 129 7.05 12.82 4.08
C LYS A 129 7.43 12.14 2.76
N LEU A 130 6.49 11.51 2.06
CA LEU A 130 6.78 10.94 0.74
C LEU A 130 7.17 12.02 -0.27
N GLU A 131 6.67 13.24 -0.11
CA GLU A 131 6.97 14.40 -0.97
C GLU A 131 8.40 14.92 -0.80
N GLU A 132 9.06 14.63 0.34
CA GLU A 132 10.44 15.08 0.62
C GLU A 132 11.46 14.47 -0.35
N THR A 133 11.10 13.38 -1.04
CA THR A 133 11.98 12.73 -2.02
C THR A 133 11.21 12.40 -3.29
N PRO A 134 11.82 12.53 -4.48
CA PRO A 134 11.13 12.22 -5.73
C PRO A 134 10.89 10.71 -5.93
N ILE A 135 11.38 9.84 -5.04
CA ILE A 135 11.46 8.39 -5.24
C ILE A 135 10.10 7.75 -5.51
N TYR A 136 9.13 7.97 -4.62
CA TYR A 136 7.83 7.31 -4.69
C TYR A 136 7.01 7.83 -5.88
N VAL A 137 7.02 9.14 -6.08
CA VAL A 137 6.33 9.81 -7.20
C VAL A 137 6.93 9.36 -8.54
N THR A 138 8.25 9.37 -8.67
CA THR A 138 8.96 8.95 -9.89
C THR A 138 8.64 7.51 -10.24
N ALA A 139 8.70 6.60 -9.26
CA ALA A 139 8.42 5.19 -9.51
C ALA A 139 6.98 4.95 -9.96
N LEU A 140 6.01 5.63 -9.34
CA LEU A 140 4.60 5.54 -9.72
C LEU A 140 4.33 6.17 -11.10
N ALA A 141 4.92 7.34 -11.38
CA ALA A 141 4.79 8.04 -12.68
C ALA A 141 5.41 7.25 -13.84
N LEU A 142 6.49 6.50 -13.60
CA LEU A 142 7.13 5.63 -14.59
C LEU A 142 6.45 4.26 -14.73
N HIS A 143 5.42 3.96 -13.95
CA HIS A 143 4.66 2.72 -14.10
C HIS A 143 3.66 2.86 -15.28
N PRO A 144 3.74 2.03 -16.34
CA PRO A 144 2.95 2.17 -17.56
C PRO A 144 1.44 2.10 -17.36
N ALA A 145 0.98 1.34 -16.35
CA ALA A 145 -0.45 1.29 -16.01
C ALA A 145 -0.97 2.47 -15.19
N TYR A 146 -0.11 3.21 -14.49
CA TYR A 146 -0.52 4.35 -13.65
C TYR A 146 -0.27 5.66 -14.39
N ARG A 147 1.01 5.94 -14.72
CA ARG A 147 1.47 7.18 -15.35
C ARG A 147 0.95 8.43 -14.62
N TRP A 148 0.97 9.59 -15.29
CA TRP A 148 0.40 10.83 -14.76
C TRP A 148 -1.13 10.80 -14.58
N GLN A 149 -1.83 9.94 -15.32
CA GLN A 149 -3.29 9.79 -15.25
C GLN A 149 -3.76 9.38 -13.86
N TRP A 150 -2.96 8.57 -13.14
CA TRP A 150 -3.29 8.20 -11.77
C TRP A 150 -3.29 9.43 -10.84
N PHE A 151 -2.28 10.29 -10.93
CA PHE A 151 -2.19 11.50 -10.11
C PHE A 151 -3.30 12.50 -10.45
N GLU A 152 -3.57 12.73 -11.74
CA GLU A 152 -4.65 13.61 -12.20
C GLU A 152 -6.02 13.20 -11.67
N ARG A 153 -6.25 11.91 -11.45
CA ARG A 153 -7.50 11.41 -10.88
C ARG A 153 -7.54 11.49 -9.37
N ASN A 154 -6.48 11.05 -8.68
CA ASN A 154 -6.48 10.91 -7.22
C ASN A 154 -6.16 12.23 -6.51
N TRP A 155 -5.43 13.14 -7.16
CA TRP A 155 -5.09 14.48 -6.65
C TRP A 155 -5.82 15.57 -7.43
N ALA A 156 -7.04 15.28 -7.92
CA ALA A 156 -7.81 16.20 -8.75
C ALA A 156 -8.07 17.56 -8.05
N ASP A 157 -8.22 17.53 -6.72
CA ASP A 157 -8.45 18.72 -5.89
C ASP A 157 -7.15 19.46 -5.51
N HIS A 158 -5.98 18.90 -5.86
CA HIS A 158 -4.64 19.42 -5.52
C HIS A 158 -3.74 19.52 -6.76
N PRO A 159 -4.08 20.38 -7.75
CA PRO A 159 -3.28 20.55 -8.96
C PRO A 159 -1.84 21.00 -8.68
N GLU A 160 -1.61 21.72 -7.58
CA GLU A 160 -0.28 22.12 -7.12
C GLU A 160 0.61 20.93 -6.75
N TRP A 161 0.05 19.86 -6.19
CA TRP A 161 0.80 18.63 -5.88
C TRP A 161 1.21 17.90 -7.15
N ILE A 162 0.31 17.84 -8.13
CA ILE A 162 0.60 17.25 -9.44
C ILE A 162 1.73 18.01 -10.14
N GLN A 163 1.69 19.35 -10.10
CA GLN A 163 2.73 20.16 -10.72
C GLN A 163 4.08 19.97 -10.01
N HIS A 164 4.10 20.04 -8.67
CA HIS A 164 5.33 19.80 -7.90
C HIS A 164 5.92 18.41 -8.17
N ALA A 165 5.09 17.38 -8.23
CA ALA A 165 5.48 16.03 -8.60
C ALA A 165 6.09 15.96 -10.01
N ARG A 166 5.50 16.67 -10.99
CA ARG A 166 6.04 16.74 -12.36
C ARG A 166 7.41 17.39 -12.40
N ASP A 167 7.56 18.51 -11.70
CA ASP A 167 8.82 19.25 -11.61
C ASP A 167 9.91 18.35 -11.01
N GLN A 168 9.61 17.67 -9.89
CA GLN A 168 10.52 16.71 -9.26
C GLN A 168 10.98 15.60 -10.22
N VAL A 169 10.07 15.00 -10.98
CA VAL A 169 10.41 13.92 -11.94
C VAL A 169 11.22 14.46 -13.13
N GLU A 170 10.89 15.66 -13.61
CA GLU A 170 11.64 16.32 -14.69
C GLU A 170 13.05 16.70 -14.25
N ASP A 171 13.22 17.22 -13.03
CA ASP A 171 14.54 17.54 -12.45
C ASP A 171 15.41 16.29 -12.35
N VAL A 172 14.88 15.19 -11.81
CA VAL A 172 15.59 13.90 -11.74
C VAL A 172 16.04 13.44 -13.13
N TRP A 173 15.17 13.56 -14.14
CA TRP A 173 15.48 13.20 -15.50
C TRP A 173 16.62 14.08 -16.07
N LEU A 174 16.50 15.40 -15.97
CA LEU A 174 17.43 16.36 -16.54
C LEU A 174 18.82 16.29 -15.89
N GLU A 175 18.86 16.17 -14.56
CA GLU A 175 20.12 16.14 -13.79
C GLU A 175 20.85 14.80 -13.91
N GLY A 176 20.10 13.69 -13.90
CA GLY A 176 20.69 12.35 -13.75
C GLY A 176 20.81 11.52 -15.03
N TYR A 177 19.85 11.64 -15.96
CA TYR A 177 19.66 10.62 -17.00
C TYR A 177 19.65 11.17 -18.42
N ALA A 178 19.20 12.39 -18.64
CA ALA A 178 19.03 12.98 -19.98
C ALA A 178 20.31 12.94 -20.83
N ASN A 179 21.48 13.10 -20.20
CA ASN A 179 22.79 13.12 -20.87
C ASN A 179 23.65 11.88 -20.56
N MET A 180 23.08 10.83 -19.99
CA MET A 180 23.81 9.62 -19.63
C MET A 180 24.30 8.86 -20.87
N GLU A 181 25.53 8.35 -20.83
CA GLU A 181 26.05 7.46 -21.88
C GLU A 181 25.31 6.12 -21.87
N VAL A 182 24.75 5.74 -23.02
CA VAL A 182 24.00 4.50 -23.18
C VAL A 182 24.95 3.37 -23.56
N LEU A 183 25.16 2.43 -22.64
CA LEU A 183 25.75 1.13 -22.98
C LEU A 183 24.65 0.20 -23.50
N SER A 184 24.81 -0.29 -24.73
CA SER A 184 23.92 -1.29 -25.34
C SER A 184 23.81 -2.54 -24.44
N ARG A 185 22.67 -2.72 -23.77
CA ARG A 185 22.40 -3.90 -22.94
C ARG A 185 21.76 -5.00 -23.76
N ALA A 186 22.36 -6.19 -23.76
CA ALA A 186 21.78 -7.38 -24.39
C ALA A 186 20.51 -7.84 -23.66
N GLU A 187 19.49 -8.19 -24.43
CA GLU A 187 18.17 -8.62 -23.99
C GLU A 187 18.24 -9.82 -23.03
N GLN A 188 17.57 -9.72 -21.88
CA GLN A 188 17.17 -10.88 -21.09
C GLN A 188 15.66 -10.82 -20.85
N ALA A 189 14.90 -11.27 -21.84
CA ALA A 189 13.47 -11.45 -21.71
C ALA A 189 13.19 -12.59 -20.70
N ARG A 190 12.49 -12.29 -19.61
CA ARG A 190 11.89 -13.31 -18.75
C ARG A 190 10.43 -13.50 -19.18
N PRO A 191 9.95 -14.75 -19.35
CA PRO A 191 8.59 -14.99 -19.80
C PRO A 191 7.57 -14.50 -18.76
N ALA A 192 6.66 -13.64 -19.20
CA ALA A 192 5.53 -13.19 -18.38
C ALA A 192 4.58 -14.37 -18.13
N LYS A 193 4.53 -14.87 -16.89
CA LYS A 193 3.53 -15.85 -16.49
C LYS A 193 2.22 -15.14 -16.16
N ARG A 194 1.12 -15.65 -16.72
CA ARG A 194 -0.24 -15.19 -16.45
C ARG A 194 -0.60 -15.47 -14.99
N ALA A 195 -0.94 -14.41 -14.26
CA ALA A 195 -1.22 -14.47 -12.84
C ALA A 195 -2.60 -15.07 -12.54
N LYS A 196 -2.68 -15.89 -11.48
CA LYS A 196 -3.93 -16.21 -10.79
C LYS A 196 -4.09 -15.26 -9.60
N ARG A 197 -5.32 -15.02 -9.18
CA ARG A 197 -5.74 -13.89 -8.32
C ARG A 197 -5.92 -14.33 -6.86
N TYR A 198 -5.39 -13.56 -5.93
CA TYR A 198 -5.76 -13.56 -4.51
C TYR A 198 -6.22 -12.15 -4.17
N TYR A 199 -7.22 -12.03 -3.31
CA TYR A 199 -7.88 -10.75 -3.03
C TYR A 199 -7.92 -10.51 -1.52
N ASN A 200 -7.19 -9.49 -1.06
CA ASN A 200 -7.62 -8.63 0.05
C ASN A 200 -8.11 -7.29 -0.55
N GLU A 201 -8.76 -6.45 0.25
CA GLU A 201 -9.38 -5.21 -0.24
C GLU A 201 -8.35 -4.21 -0.75
N LEU A 202 -7.17 -4.15 -0.14
CA LEU A 202 -6.06 -3.30 -0.61
C LEU A 202 -5.60 -3.73 -2.00
N GLN A 203 -5.36 -5.02 -2.21
CA GLN A 203 -4.92 -5.54 -3.51
C GLN A 203 -5.97 -5.30 -4.59
N GLN A 204 -7.26 -5.41 -4.25
CA GLN A 204 -8.34 -5.05 -5.15
C GLN A 204 -8.31 -3.56 -5.50
N HIS A 205 -8.11 -2.69 -4.52
CA HIS A 205 -7.99 -1.25 -4.74
C HIS A 205 -6.80 -0.91 -5.64
N LEU A 206 -5.63 -1.52 -5.41
CA LEU A 206 -4.44 -1.35 -6.27
C LEU A 206 -4.69 -1.81 -7.70
N GLU A 207 -5.37 -2.94 -7.89
CA GLU A 207 -5.76 -3.41 -9.23
C GLU A 207 -6.71 -2.42 -9.91
N GLN A 208 -7.74 -1.94 -9.19
CA GLN A 208 -8.73 -1.01 -9.73
C GLN A 208 -8.14 0.36 -10.05
N SER A 209 -7.21 0.85 -9.24
CA SER A 209 -6.59 2.15 -9.43
C SER A 209 -5.64 2.18 -10.64
N ARG A 210 -5.19 1.04 -11.16
CA ARG A 210 -4.47 0.95 -12.45
C ARG A 210 -5.34 1.28 -13.66
N TYR A 211 -6.66 1.05 -13.59
CA TYR A 211 -7.56 1.29 -14.72
C TYR A 211 -8.06 2.75 -14.67
N GLY A 212 -7.39 3.66 -15.37
CA GLY A 212 -7.93 4.99 -15.66
C GLY A 212 -8.98 4.96 -16.77
N PRO A 213 -9.95 5.90 -16.82
CA PRO A 213 -10.84 6.06 -17.98
C PRO A 213 -10.01 6.30 -19.26
N ASN A 214 -10.53 5.90 -20.43
CA ASN A 214 -9.87 6.13 -21.72
C ASN A 214 -9.46 7.60 -21.85
N PRO A 215 -8.20 7.91 -22.24
CA PRO A 215 -7.91 9.25 -22.70
C PRO A 215 -8.77 9.43 -23.95
N MET A 216 -9.39 10.60 -24.10
CA MET A 216 -9.90 11.03 -25.39
C MET A 216 -8.78 10.82 -26.41
N GLU A 217 -9.11 10.22 -27.56
CA GLU A 217 -8.19 9.79 -28.61
C GLU A 217 -6.96 10.71 -28.68
N SER A 218 -5.78 10.18 -28.33
CA SER A 218 -4.54 10.91 -28.52
C SER A 218 -4.38 11.14 -30.01
N ASP A 219 -4.38 12.41 -30.42
CA ASP A 219 -4.11 12.79 -31.79
C ASP A 219 -2.70 12.29 -32.16
N ASP A 220 -2.66 11.26 -33.01
CA ASP A 220 -1.45 10.56 -33.50
C ASP A 220 -0.57 11.48 -34.40
N SER A 221 -0.83 12.79 -34.41
CA SER A 221 -0.26 13.78 -35.32
C SER A 221 1.15 14.25 -34.95
N VAL A 222 1.69 13.83 -33.79
CA VAL A 222 3.05 14.26 -33.38
C VAL A 222 4.11 13.50 -34.17
N SER A 223 4.69 14.18 -35.17
CA SER A 223 5.78 13.66 -36.01
C SER A 223 6.93 13.06 -35.19
N ILE A 224 7.56 12.00 -35.72
CA ILE A 224 8.73 11.32 -35.12
C ILE A 224 9.87 12.32 -34.85
N GLU A 225 10.04 13.30 -35.72
CA GLU A 225 11.05 14.37 -35.62
C GLU A 225 10.78 15.31 -34.42
N ALA A 226 9.52 15.58 -34.08
CA ALA A 226 9.17 16.34 -32.88
C ALA A 226 9.43 15.54 -31.59
N ARG A 227 9.24 14.21 -31.63
CA ARG A 227 9.50 13.31 -30.49
C ARG A 227 10.99 13.23 -30.14
N ASP A 228 11.87 13.23 -31.14
CA ASP A 228 13.33 13.23 -30.93
C ASP A 228 13.83 14.57 -30.34
N ALA A 229 13.16 15.70 -30.63
CA ALA A 229 13.49 17.01 -30.07
C ALA A 229 13.01 17.21 -28.62
N LEU A 230 11.98 16.47 -28.20
CA LEU A 230 11.35 16.56 -26.86
C LEU A 230 12.16 15.87 -25.76
N GLY A 231 13.11 15.00 -26.12
CA GLY A 231 13.81 14.10 -25.19
C GLY A 231 12.97 12.88 -24.80
N GLU A 232 13.64 11.77 -24.45
CA GLU A 232 12.99 10.46 -24.26
C GLU A 232 11.84 10.49 -23.25
N TYR A 233 11.99 11.21 -22.12
CA TYR A 233 10.96 11.33 -21.09
C TYR A 233 9.66 11.94 -21.63
N LYS A 234 9.73 13.13 -22.25
CA LYS A 234 8.56 13.81 -22.81
C LYS A 234 7.95 13.04 -23.97
N ALA A 235 8.78 12.39 -24.79
CA ALA A 235 8.32 11.51 -25.85
C ALA A 235 7.52 10.31 -25.32
N TRP A 236 7.97 9.67 -24.23
CA TRP A 236 7.23 8.56 -23.61
C TRP A 236 5.92 9.00 -22.94
N CYS A 237 5.90 10.19 -22.33
CA CYS A 237 4.70 10.73 -21.70
C CYS A 237 3.51 10.83 -22.68
N VAL A 238 3.78 11.12 -23.95
CA VAL A 238 2.76 11.21 -25.01
C VAL A 238 2.61 9.91 -25.83
N ASP A 239 3.59 9.01 -25.78
CA ASP A 239 3.56 7.68 -26.43
C ASP A 239 2.82 6.68 -25.54
N PHE A 240 1.50 6.72 -25.62
CA PHE A 240 0.62 5.81 -24.88
C PHE A 240 0.13 4.67 -25.79
N GLU A 241 0.47 3.43 -25.44
CA GLU A 241 -0.04 2.25 -26.15
C GLU A 241 -1.21 1.63 -25.36
N PRO A 242 -2.30 1.16 -26.01
CA PRO A 242 -3.44 0.56 -25.31
C PRO A 242 -3.08 -0.57 -24.33
N GLY A 243 -2.02 -1.32 -24.63
CA GLY A 243 -1.53 -2.41 -23.78
C GLY A 243 -0.82 -1.97 -22.50
N ASP A 244 -0.44 -0.70 -22.38
CA ASP A 244 0.32 -0.19 -21.23
C ASP A 244 -0.48 -0.27 -19.92
N ARG A 245 -1.81 -0.20 -20.01
CA ARG A 245 -2.74 -0.33 -18.88
C ARG A 245 -2.75 -1.71 -18.26
N GLU A 246 -2.48 -2.72 -19.07
CA GLU A 246 -2.55 -4.12 -18.65
C GLU A 246 -1.22 -4.61 -18.08
N VAL A 247 -0.17 -3.80 -18.18
CA VAL A 247 1.17 -4.14 -17.69
C VAL A 247 1.14 -4.37 -16.19
N GLN A 248 1.38 -5.62 -15.81
CA GLN A 248 1.53 -6.05 -14.41
C GLN A 248 2.98 -6.04 -13.93
N ASP A 249 3.92 -5.94 -14.87
CA ASP A 249 5.36 -6.07 -14.62
C ASP A 249 6.08 -4.89 -15.27
N PRO A 250 6.17 -3.75 -14.55
CA PRO A 250 6.76 -2.54 -15.10
C PRO A 250 8.26 -2.73 -15.38
N ILE A 251 8.94 -3.60 -14.63
CA ILE A 251 10.35 -3.93 -14.83
C ILE A 251 10.53 -4.62 -16.19
N ALA A 252 9.73 -5.66 -16.47
CA ALA A 252 9.76 -6.34 -17.77
C ALA A 252 9.41 -5.40 -18.93
N TYR A 253 8.44 -4.50 -18.72
CA TYR A 253 8.08 -3.47 -19.69
C TYR A 253 9.28 -2.56 -20.03
N TRP A 254 9.99 -2.03 -19.04
CA TRP A 254 11.12 -1.13 -19.27
C TRP A 254 12.36 -1.85 -19.84
N ILE A 255 12.57 -3.12 -19.51
CA ILE A 255 13.58 -3.95 -20.21
C ILE A 255 13.24 -4.05 -21.70
N HIS A 256 11.98 -4.28 -22.06
CA HIS A 256 11.57 -4.35 -23.47
C HIS A 256 11.65 -3.00 -24.17
N LYS A 257 11.28 -1.91 -23.49
CA LYS A 257 11.33 -0.54 -24.04
C LYS A 257 12.75 0.05 -24.06
N SER A 258 13.77 -0.61 -23.51
CA SER A 258 15.15 -0.10 -23.48
C SER A 258 15.77 0.11 -24.86
N VAL A 259 15.24 -0.56 -25.90
CA VAL A 259 15.65 -0.33 -27.29
C VAL A 259 15.13 1.02 -27.81
N LYS A 260 13.90 1.40 -27.45
CA LYS A 260 13.24 2.64 -27.89
C LYS A 260 13.61 3.83 -26.98
N TYR A 261 13.73 3.60 -25.69
CA TYR A 261 13.96 4.61 -24.65
C TYR A 261 15.11 4.20 -23.73
N PRO A 262 16.36 4.17 -24.21
CA PRO A 262 17.48 3.60 -23.46
C PRO A 262 17.77 4.30 -22.12
N ARG A 263 17.78 5.64 -22.10
CA ARG A 263 18.08 6.42 -20.89
C ARG A 263 16.89 6.42 -19.94
N LEU A 264 15.68 6.58 -20.46
CA LEU A 264 14.48 6.56 -19.63
C LEU A 264 14.24 5.17 -19.03
N SER A 265 14.50 4.11 -19.78
CA SER A 265 14.41 2.74 -19.23
C SER A 265 15.42 2.53 -18.11
N ARG A 266 16.61 3.14 -18.20
CA ARG A 266 17.58 3.10 -17.10
C ARG A 266 17.05 3.80 -15.85
N MET A 267 16.53 5.02 -16.00
CA MET A 267 15.87 5.76 -14.91
C MET A 267 14.75 4.93 -14.29
N ALA A 268 13.84 4.42 -15.11
CA ALA A 268 12.72 3.63 -14.63
C ALA A 268 13.16 2.38 -13.86
N LEU A 269 14.16 1.65 -14.36
CA LEU A 269 14.69 0.48 -13.65
C LEU A 269 15.36 0.87 -12.32
N ASP A 270 16.10 1.98 -12.28
CA ASP A 270 16.77 2.44 -11.05
C ASP A 270 15.75 2.83 -9.96
N PHE A 271 14.61 3.41 -10.34
CA PHE A 271 13.56 3.76 -9.37
C PHE A 271 12.63 2.59 -9.03
N LEU A 272 12.15 1.83 -10.03
CA LEU A 272 11.20 0.73 -9.83
C LEU A 272 11.79 -0.44 -9.02
N THR A 273 13.12 -0.56 -8.96
CA THR A 273 13.79 -1.63 -8.18
C THR A 273 14.12 -1.22 -6.75
N ILE A 274 13.84 0.02 -6.34
CA ILE A 274 13.96 0.45 -4.95
C ILE A 274 12.97 -0.33 -4.11
N GLN A 275 13.42 -0.82 -2.96
CA GLN A 275 12.56 -1.49 -1.99
C GLN A 275 11.90 -0.46 -1.08
N PRO A 276 10.57 -0.51 -0.87
CA PRO A 276 9.85 0.46 -0.06
C PRO A 276 10.10 0.30 1.45
N MET A 277 10.59 -0.86 1.89
CA MET A 277 10.82 -1.15 3.30
C MET A 277 12.14 -1.88 3.51
N SER A 278 12.89 -1.51 4.55
CA SER A 278 14.17 -2.15 4.93
C SER A 278 14.01 -3.48 5.68
N ALA A 279 12.78 -3.96 5.89
CA ALA A 279 12.47 -5.16 6.66
C ALA A 279 13.07 -6.45 6.08
N GLU A 280 13.41 -6.46 4.79
CA GLU A 280 14.10 -7.62 4.18
C GLU A 280 15.48 -7.89 4.80
N TYR A 281 16.22 -6.84 5.17
CA TYR A 281 17.48 -7.02 5.89
C TYR A 281 17.24 -7.65 7.26
N VAL A 282 16.17 -7.26 7.95
CA VAL A 282 15.82 -7.79 9.27
C VAL A 282 15.39 -9.26 9.19
N ALA A 283 14.63 -9.65 8.16
CA ALA A 283 14.22 -11.04 7.94
C ALA A 283 15.41 -11.95 7.54
N LEU A 284 16.31 -11.47 6.68
CA LEU A 284 17.54 -12.17 6.32
C LEU A 284 18.47 -12.33 7.53
N VAL A 285 18.62 -11.28 8.34
CA VAL A 285 19.37 -11.35 9.59
C VAL A 285 18.73 -12.38 10.51
N ALA A 286 17.42 -12.31 10.77
CA ALA A 286 16.72 -13.24 11.65
C ALA A 286 16.85 -14.73 11.25
N GLN A 287 16.86 -15.04 9.95
CA GLN A 287 17.13 -16.40 9.45
C GLN A 287 18.59 -16.84 9.70
N GLY A 288 19.54 -15.92 9.62
CA GLY A 288 20.94 -16.19 9.97
C GLY A 288 21.17 -16.52 11.44
N TRP A 289 20.27 -16.11 12.34
CA TRP A 289 20.33 -16.46 13.78
C TRP A 289 19.62 -17.79 14.12
N SER A 290 18.77 -18.32 13.23
CA SER A 290 18.13 -19.64 13.43
C SER A 290 18.99 -20.80 12.93
N ASP A 291 20.01 -20.52 12.12
CA ASP A 291 20.92 -21.51 11.54
C ASP A 291 22.27 -21.60 12.30
N GLN A 292 22.37 -21.03 13.51
CA GLN A 292 23.50 -21.15 14.44
C GLN A 292 23.08 -21.87 15.73
#